data_AF-W6K0M0-F1
#
_entry.id   AF-W6K0M0-F1
#
_cell.length_a   1.000
_cell.length_b   1.000
_cell.length_c   1.000
_cell.angle_alpha   90.00
_cell.angle_beta   90.00
_cell.angle_gamma   90.00
#
_symmetry.space_group_name_H-M   'P 1'
#
loop_
_entity.id
_entity.type
_entity.pdbx_description
1 polymer ?
#
loop_
_entity_poly.entity_id
_entity_poly.type
_entity_poly.pdbx_seq_one_letter_code
_entity_poly.pdbx_strand_id
1 'polypeptide(L)'
;MKQDVTPTTRWLATTADFMPALDGPAGVAERLLLLVHYGIDWSGGWVSRYRPTYWESLLPDRVICATYRSANLRRWWRDVADDLGSQPRTAAERAELEQLLRAESLPVLEVLRFETEALLLRTRIVADTVRQTRATRTEEVA
;
A
#
# COMPACT_ATOMS: atom_id res chain seq x y z
N MET A 1 -9.46 -19.70 13.39
CA MET A 1 -8.17 -19.29 12.80
C MET A 1 -7.78 -17.98 13.48
N LYS A 2 -6.70 -17.95 14.27
CA LYS A 2 -6.20 -16.67 14.80
C LYS A 2 -5.86 -15.81 13.59
N GLN A 3 -6.50 -14.66 13.44
CA GLN A 3 -6.09 -13.66 12.47
C GLN A 3 -4.69 -13.23 12.93
N ASP A 4 -3.64 -13.75 12.30
CA ASP A 4 -2.29 -13.24 12.53
C ASP A 4 -2.32 -11.77 12.16
N VAL A 5 -2.04 -10.92 13.15
CA VAL A 5 -2.12 -9.47 12.97
C VAL A 5 -1.02 -9.04 12.00
N THR A 6 -1.39 -8.93 10.72
CA THR A 6 -0.47 -8.55 9.65
C THR A 6 -0.11 -7.07 9.74
N PRO A 7 1.06 -6.65 9.20
CA PRO A 7 1.42 -5.23 9.10
C PRO A 7 0.30 -4.35 8.54
N THR A 8 -0.32 -4.73 7.41
CA THR A 8 -1.39 -3.89 6.84
C THR A 8 -2.65 -3.88 7.70
N THR A 9 -2.97 -4.97 8.40
CA THR A 9 -4.08 -5.00 9.36
C THR A 9 -3.88 -3.98 10.49
N ARG A 10 -2.64 -3.82 10.98
CA ARG A 10 -2.33 -2.79 12.00
C ARG A 10 -2.47 -1.37 11.46
N TRP A 11 -2.11 -1.14 10.21
CA TRP A 11 -2.26 0.18 9.58
C TRP A 11 -3.74 0.49 9.32
N LEU A 12 -4.50 -0.45 8.77
CA LEU A 12 -5.94 -0.30 8.51
C LEU A 12 -6.74 -0.12 9.80
N ALA A 13 -6.29 -0.69 10.92
CA ALA A 13 -6.92 -0.51 12.22
C ALA A 13 -6.95 0.96 12.68
N THR A 14 -6.06 1.84 12.19
CA THR A 14 -6.06 3.26 12.61
C THR A 14 -7.23 4.05 12.05
N THR A 15 -7.89 3.55 11.00
CA THR A 15 -9.04 4.20 10.35
C THR A 15 -10.33 3.40 10.49
N ALA A 16 -10.32 2.27 11.19
CA ALA A 16 -11.42 1.31 11.20
C ALA A 16 -12.77 1.89 11.65
N ASP A 17 -12.76 2.91 12.51
CA ASP A 17 -13.97 3.54 13.05
C ASP A 17 -14.78 4.32 12.00
N PHE A 18 -14.13 4.83 10.94
CA PHE A 18 -14.78 5.68 9.93
C PHE A 18 -14.53 5.22 8.49
N MET A 19 -13.53 4.37 8.27
CA MET A 19 -13.15 3.83 6.99
C MET A 19 -12.71 2.37 7.18
N PRO A 20 -13.66 1.43 7.28
CA PRO A 20 -13.36 0.01 7.48
C PRO A 20 -12.55 -0.54 6.30
N ALA A 21 -11.72 -1.55 6.58
CA ALA A 21 -10.91 -2.21 5.56
C ALA A 21 -11.79 -2.80 4.45
N LEU A 22 -11.29 -2.78 3.22
CA LEU A 22 -11.97 -3.44 2.11
C LEU A 22 -11.79 -4.96 2.20
N ASP A 23 -12.78 -5.68 1.71
CA ASP A 23 -12.80 -7.14 1.57
C ASP A 23 -12.54 -7.56 0.13
N GLY A 24 -12.30 -8.86 -0.07
CA GLY A 24 -12.16 -9.46 -1.40
C GLY A 24 -11.02 -8.85 -2.23
N PRO A 25 -11.18 -8.73 -3.56
CA PRO A 25 -10.14 -8.21 -4.45
C PRO A 25 -9.70 -6.78 -4.12
N ALA A 26 -10.65 -5.92 -3.73
CA ALA A 26 -10.35 -4.54 -3.35
C ALA A 26 -9.56 -4.48 -2.03
N GLY A 27 -9.85 -5.38 -1.08
CA GLY A 27 -9.06 -5.57 0.12
C GLY A 27 -7.61 -5.98 -0.15
N VAL A 28 -7.37 -6.84 -1.16
CA VAL A 28 -6.02 -7.21 -1.57
C VAL A 28 -5.30 -6.02 -2.21
N ALA A 29 -5.96 -5.30 -3.11
CA ALA A 29 -5.42 -4.12 -3.76
C ALA A 29 -5.02 -3.02 -2.75
N GLU A 30 -5.89 -2.72 -1.78
CA GLU A 30 -5.64 -1.75 -0.70
C GLU A 30 -4.38 -2.12 0.10
N ARG A 31 -4.24 -3.40 0.48
CA ARG A 31 -3.09 -3.89 1.25
C ARG A 31 -1.79 -3.86 0.45
N LEU A 32 -1.85 -4.21 -0.84
CA LEU A 32 -0.70 -4.11 -1.74
C LEU A 32 -0.22 -2.65 -1.89
N LEU A 33 -1.13 -1.70 -2.05
CA LEU A 33 -0.78 -0.27 -2.16
C LEU A 33 -0.18 0.29 -0.86
N LEU A 34 -0.67 -0.16 0.30
CA LEU A 34 -0.05 0.17 1.59
C LEU A 34 1.38 -0.37 1.69
N LEU A 35 1.61 -1.62 1.30
CA LEU A 35 2.96 -2.21 1.28
C LEU A 35 3.88 -1.47 0.30
N VAL A 36 3.38 -1.05 -0.87
CA VAL A 36 4.13 -0.18 -1.79
C VAL A 36 4.51 1.13 -1.09
N HIS A 37 3.56 1.83 -0.48
CA HIS A 37 3.81 3.12 0.16
C HIS A 37 4.83 3.04 1.31
N TYR A 38 4.67 2.07 2.21
CA TYR A 38 5.54 1.91 3.37
C TYR A 38 6.90 1.28 3.02
N GLY A 39 7.00 0.59 1.89
CA GLY A 39 8.25 0.05 1.39
C GLY A 39 9.18 1.10 0.76
N ILE A 40 8.68 2.26 0.32
CA ILE A 40 9.48 3.33 -0.31
C ILE A 40 10.52 3.88 0.67
N ASP A 41 11.80 3.97 0.25
CA ASP A 41 12.83 4.68 1.02
C ASP A 41 12.62 6.20 0.95
N TRP A 42 11.88 6.73 1.93
CA TRP A 42 11.64 8.16 2.10
C TRP A 42 12.86 8.96 2.61
N SER A 43 13.91 8.28 3.09
CA SER A 43 15.10 8.92 3.68
C SER A 43 16.23 9.16 2.68
N GLY A 44 16.48 8.20 1.78
CA GLY A 44 17.55 8.28 0.79
C GLY A 44 17.11 7.97 -0.65
N GLY A 45 15.89 7.45 -0.84
CA GLY A 45 15.39 7.02 -2.13
C GLY A 45 15.01 8.19 -3.04
N TRP A 46 15.02 7.95 -4.36
CA TRP A 46 14.76 8.98 -5.36
C TRP A 46 13.35 9.59 -5.24
N VAL A 47 12.36 8.79 -4.81
CA VAL A 47 10.97 9.23 -4.58
C VAL A 47 10.88 10.34 -3.54
N SER A 48 11.82 10.42 -2.58
CA SER A 48 11.84 11.48 -1.56
C SER A 48 11.92 12.89 -2.17
N ARG A 49 12.48 13.03 -3.37
CA ARG A 49 12.56 14.31 -4.13
C ARG A 49 11.22 14.74 -4.71
N TYR A 50 10.25 13.82 -4.78
CA TYR A 50 8.94 14.01 -5.37
C TYR A 50 7.82 14.00 -4.33
N ARG A 51 8.15 14.19 -3.04
CA ARG A 51 7.15 14.29 -1.96
C ARG A 51 5.98 15.23 -2.28
N PRO A 52 6.17 16.43 -2.87
CA PRO A 52 5.05 17.34 -3.16
C PRO A 52 4.05 16.76 -4.15
N THR A 53 4.51 15.99 -5.14
CA THR A 53 3.66 15.46 -6.23
C THR A 53 3.40 13.96 -6.10
N TYR A 54 3.85 13.33 -5.01
CA TYR A 54 3.81 11.87 -4.84
C TYR A 54 2.40 11.31 -4.95
N TRP A 55 1.46 11.89 -4.19
CA TRP A 55 0.08 11.43 -4.16
C TRP A 55 -0.71 11.85 -5.40
N GLU A 56 -0.31 12.95 -6.04
CA GLU A 56 -1.09 13.60 -7.10
C GLU A 56 -0.74 13.10 -8.50
N SER A 57 0.52 12.73 -8.74
CA SER A 57 0.97 12.26 -10.06
C SER A 57 1.84 11.01 -9.94
N LEU A 58 2.90 11.02 -9.14
CA LEU A 58 3.91 9.97 -9.24
C LEU A 58 3.35 8.57 -8.89
N LEU A 59 2.70 8.41 -7.74
CA LEU A 59 2.12 7.12 -7.36
C LEU A 59 0.99 6.68 -8.31
N PRO A 60 -0.01 7.54 -8.62
CA PRO A 60 -1.02 7.24 -9.64
C PRO A 60 -0.43 6.73 -10.95
N ASP A 61 0.53 7.46 -11.54
CA ASP A 61 1.10 7.12 -12.84
C ASP A 61 1.80 5.76 -12.82
N ARG A 62 2.56 5.45 -11.76
CA ARG A 62 3.25 4.15 -11.62
C ARG A 62 2.28 3.00 -11.44
N VAL A 63 1.25 3.19 -10.61
CA VAL A 63 0.23 2.16 -10.39
C VAL A 63 -0.54 1.89 -11.68
N ILE A 64 -1.03 2.93 -12.36
CA ILE A 64 -1.76 2.79 -13.62
C ILE A 64 -0.90 2.07 -14.66
N CYS A 65 0.32 2.57 -14.92
CA CYS A 65 1.20 1.98 -15.93
C CYS A 65 1.50 0.50 -15.64
N ALA A 66 1.78 0.14 -14.39
CA ALA A 66 2.03 -1.26 -14.03
C ALA A 66 0.78 -2.13 -14.16
N THR A 67 -0.39 -1.63 -13.74
CA THR A 67 -1.66 -2.36 -13.83
C THR A 67 -1.99 -2.73 -15.27
N TYR A 68 -1.86 -1.80 -16.22
CA TYR A 68 -2.15 -2.06 -17.63
C TYR A 68 -1.15 -3.00 -18.32
N ARG A 69 0.09 -3.09 -17.83
CA ARG A 69 1.14 -3.96 -18.41
C ARG A 69 1.22 -5.35 -17.79
N SER A 70 0.58 -5.56 -16.65
CA SER A 70 0.78 -6.76 -15.85
C SER A 70 -0.24 -7.84 -16.16
N ALA A 71 0.24 -9.07 -16.34
CA ALA A 71 -0.60 -10.25 -16.51
C ALA A 71 -0.98 -10.92 -15.17
N ASN A 72 -0.29 -10.58 -14.08
CA ASN A 72 -0.52 -11.12 -12.75
C ASN A 72 0.05 -10.20 -11.66
N LEU A 73 -0.31 -10.45 -10.39
CA LEU A 73 0.10 -9.63 -9.25
C LEU A 73 1.60 -9.64 -8.99
N ARG A 74 2.31 -10.73 -9.28
CA ARG A 74 3.77 -10.79 -9.09
C ARG A 74 4.49 -9.84 -10.03
N ARG A 75 4.08 -9.82 -11.30
CA ARG A 75 4.59 -8.85 -12.29
C ARG A 75 4.21 -7.43 -11.91
N TRP A 76 2.97 -7.20 -11.51
CA TRP A 76 2.50 -5.88 -11.07
C TRP A 76 3.32 -5.34 -9.91
N TRP A 77 3.50 -6.15 -8.86
CA TRP A 77 4.28 -5.76 -7.69
C TRP A 77 5.71 -5.40 -8.09
N ARG A 78 6.39 -6.27 -8.84
CA ARG A 78 7.75 -6.02 -9.29
C ARG A 78 7.84 -4.70 -10.07
N ASP A 79 6.97 -4.50 -11.06
CA ASP A 79 7.03 -3.32 -11.92
C ASP A 79 6.77 -2.02 -11.11
N VAL A 80 5.82 -2.00 -10.16
CA VAL A 80 5.58 -0.85 -9.28
C VAL A 80 6.72 -0.64 -8.27
N ALA A 81 7.18 -1.72 -7.65
CA ALA A 81 8.20 -1.70 -6.60
C ALA A 81 9.55 -1.23 -7.14
N ASP A 82 9.96 -1.75 -8.30
CA ASP A 82 11.20 -1.35 -8.97
C ASP A 82 11.12 0.12 -9.39
N ASP A 83 10.01 0.55 -9.99
CA ASP A 83 9.81 1.94 -10.39
C ASP A 83 9.93 2.89 -9.18
N LEU A 84 9.30 2.56 -8.04
CA LEU A 84 9.27 3.42 -6.86
C LEU A 84 10.43 3.19 -5.87
N GLY A 85 11.33 2.23 -6.12
CA GLY A 85 12.32 1.81 -5.13
C GLY A 85 11.71 1.33 -3.81
N SER A 86 10.57 0.63 -3.89
CA SER A 86 9.82 0.10 -2.75
C SER A 86 10.19 -1.35 -2.47
N GLN A 87 10.34 -1.70 -1.20
CA GLN A 87 10.60 -3.08 -0.79
C GLN A 87 10.05 -3.36 0.61
N PRO A 88 9.57 -4.59 0.90
CA PRO A 88 9.14 -4.97 2.23
C PRO A 88 10.34 -4.98 3.20
N ARG A 89 10.24 -4.19 4.26
CA ARG A 89 11.33 -3.90 5.19
C ARG A 89 11.47 -4.97 6.27
N THR A 90 10.34 -5.53 6.70
CA THR A 90 10.30 -6.52 7.79
C THR A 90 9.99 -7.93 7.28
N ALA A 91 10.31 -8.95 8.09
CA ALA A 91 9.94 -10.33 7.76
C ALA A 91 8.40 -10.51 7.70
N ALA A 92 7.66 -9.78 8.53
CA ALA A 92 6.20 -9.80 8.53
C ALA A 92 5.63 -9.19 7.24
N GLU A 93 6.19 -8.08 6.75
CA GLU A 93 5.79 -7.49 5.46
C GLU A 93 6.10 -8.43 4.29
N ARG A 94 7.25 -9.12 4.32
CA ARG A 94 7.60 -10.13 3.31
C ARG A 94 6.61 -11.29 3.28
N ALA A 95 6.26 -11.82 4.46
CA ALA A 95 5.29 -12.91 4.58
C ALA A 95 3.89 -12.50 4.10
N GLU A 96 3.42 -11.31 4.51
CA GLU A 96 2.13 -10.79 4.08
C GLU A 96 2.09 -10.53 2.57
N LEU A 97 3.13 -9.90 2.01
CA LEU A 97 3.23 -9.68 0.57
C LEU A 97 3.12 -11.00 -0.19
N GLU A 98 3.88 -12.02 0.22
CA GLU A 98 3.87 -13.34 -0.41
C GLU A 98 2.46 -13.95 -0.42
N GLN A 99 1.73 -13.85 0.69
CA GLN A 99 0.34 -14.27 0.79
C GLN A 99 -0.58 -13.50 -0.17
N LEU A 100 -0.48 -12.16 -0.22
CA LEU A 100 -1.30 -11.32 -1.11
C LEU A 100 -1.05 -11.64 -2.59
N LEU A 101 0.20 -11.94 -2.97
CA LEU A 101 0.59 -12.29 -4.34
C LEU A 101 0.04 -13.65 -4.81
N ARG A 102 -0.56 -14.46 -3.92
CA ARG A 102 -1.27 -15.69 -4.27
C ARG A 102 -2.76 -15.48 -4.57
N ALA A 103 -3.30 -14.28 -4.34
CA ALA A 103 -4.69 -13.99 -4.68
C ALA A 103 -4.94 -14.14 -6.19
N GLU A 104 -6.21 -14.36 -6.55
CA GLU A 104 -6.61 -14.40 -7.95
C GLU A 104 -6.29 -13.05 -8.61
N SER A 105 -5.44 -13.07 -9.63
CA SER A 105 -4.83 -11.83 -10.12
C SER A 105 -5.80 -10.95 -10.91
N LEU A 106 -6.65 -11.55 -11.75
CA LEU A 106 -7.52 -10.77 -12.65
C LEU A 106 -8.48 -9.86 -11.88
N PRO A 107 -9.25 -10.33 -10.88
CA PRO A 107 -10.16 -9.45 -10.12
C PRO A 107 -9.42 -8.31 -9.40
N VAL A 108 -8.24 -8.58 -8.84
CA VAL A 108 -7.46 -7.55 -8.12
C VAL A 108 -6.92 -6.51 -9.10
N LEU A 109 -6.41 -6.93 -10.27
CA LEU A 109 -5.94 -6.03 -11.31
C LEU A 109 -7.07 -5.20 -11.93
N GLU A 110 -8.28 -5.76 -12.04
CA GLU A 110 -9.47 -5.00 -12.48
C GLU A 110 -9.82 -3.90 -11.48
N VAL A 111 -9.85 -4.18 -10.17
CA VAL A 111 -10.07 -3.13 -9.16
C VAL A 111 -8.96 -2.07 -9.24
N LEU A 112 -7.69 -2.48 -9.30
CA LEU A 112 -6.56 -1.55 -9.45
C LEU A 112 -6.64 -0.70 -10.71
N ARG A 113 -7.36 -1.15 -11.75
CA ARG A 113 -7.52 -0.46 -13.03
C ARG A 113 -8.69 0.52 -13.01
N PHE A 114 -9.82 0.13 -12.42
CA PHE A 114 -11.05 0.90 -12.49
C PHE A 114 -11.30 1.77 -11.26
N GLU A 115 -10.68 1.45 -10.13
CA GLU A 115 -10.89 2.13 -8.85
C GLU A 115 -9.59 2.75 -8.30
N THR A 116 -8.60 2.98 -9.16
CA THR A 116 -7.26 3.44 -8.75
C THR A 116 -7.33 4.69 -7.86
N GLU A 117 -8.07 5.72 -8.28
CA GLU A 117 -8.16 6.98 -7.55
C GLU A 117 -8.75 6.79 -6.14
N ALA A 118 -9.82 6.01 -6.04
CA ALA A 118 -10.46 5.69 -4.76
C ALA A 118 -9.52 4.92 -3.83
N LEU A 119 -8.81 3.91 -4.35
CA LEU A 119 -7.83 3.13 -3.60
C LEU A 119 -6.65 3.99 -3.12
N LEU A 120 -6.15 4.90 -3.96
CA LEU A 120 -5.04 5.79 -3.59
C LEU A 120 -5.46 6.83 -2.56
N LEU A 121 -6.68 7.37 -2.65
CA LEU A 121 -7.25 8.24 -1.62
C LEU A 121 -7.31 7.52 -0.27
N ARG A 122 -7.83 6.28 -0.24
CA ARG A 122 -7.88 5.46 0.99
C ARG A 122 -6.48 5.19 1.53
N THR A 123 -5.54 4.83 0.67
CA THR A 123 -4.13 4.60 1.04
C THR A 123 -3.53 5.85 1.70
N ARG A 124 -3.78 7.04 1.13
CA ARG A 124 -3.33 8.32 1.69
C ARG A 124 -3.95 8.60 3.06
N ILE A 125 -5.27 8.41 3.21
CA ILE A 125 -5.98 8.59 4.48
C ILE A 125 -5.35 7.69 5.57
N VAL A 126 -5.17 6.40 5.29
CA VAL A 126 -4.51 5.48 6.23
C VAL A 126 -3.09 5.95 6.57
N ALA A 127 -2.31 6.33 5.57
CA ALA A 127 -0.93 6.79 5.77
C ALA A 127 -0.84 8.05 6.65
N ASP A 128 -1.73 9.01 6.42
CA ASP A 128 -1.84 10.25 7.20
C ASP A 128 -2.26 9.94 8.64
N THR A 129 -3.27 9.09 8.85
CA THR A 129 -3.73 8.70 10.20
C THR A 129 -2.65 7.91 10.96
N VAL A 130 -1.97 6.95 10.34
CA VAL A 130 -0.85 6.23 10.97
C VAL A 130 0.27 7.20 11.38
N ARG A 131 0.59 8.21 10.55
CA ARG A 131 1.59 9.23 10.89
C ARG A 131 1.16 10.02 12.13
N GLN A 132 -0.10 10.45 12.18
CA GLN A 132 -0.66 11.19 13.31
C GLN A 132 -0.63 10.35 14.60
N THR A 133 -1.11 9.10 14.56
CA THR A 133 -1.08 8.20 15.73
C THR A 133 0.34 7.98 16.27
N ARG A 134 1.35 7.85 15.39
CA ARG A 134 2.75 7.71 15.81
C ARG A 134 3.31 8.98 16.46
N ALA A 135 2.92 10.16 15.97
CA ALA A 135 3.33 11.44 16.54
C ALA A 135 2.75 11.62 17.95
N THR A 136 1.44 11.44 18.11
CA THR A 136 0.76 11.52 19.42
C THR A 136 1.37 10.57 20.45
N ARG A 137 1.64 9.32 20.04
CA ARG A 137 2.29 8.34 20.94
C ARG A 137 3.70 8.76 21.37
N THR A 138 4.43 9.47 20.52
CA THR A 138 5.77 9.97 20.85
C THR A 138 5.69 11.12 21.86
N GLU A 139 4.69 11.99 21.72
CA GLU A 139 4.42 13.09 22.64
C GLU A 139 3.96 12.60 24.03
N GLU A 140 3.18 11.52 24.10
CA GLU A 140 2.72 10.93 25.38
C GLU A 140 3.83 10.24 26.19
N VAL A 141 4.93 9.85 25.54
CA VAL A 141 6.05 9.12 26.17
C VAL A 141 7.22 10.05 26.53
N ALA A 142 7.23 11.28 26.03
CA ALA A 142 8.24 12.31 26.29
C ALA A 142 7.91 13.12 27.55
#